data_AF-A0A7S0EA94-F1
#
_entry.id   AF-A0A7S0EA94-F1
#
_cell.length_a   1.000
_cell.length_b   1.000
_cell.length_c   1.000
_cell.angle_alpha   90.00
_cell.angle_beta   90.00
_cell.angle_gamma   90.00
#
_symmetry.space_group_name_H-M   'P 1'
#
loop_
_entity.id
_entity.type
_entity.pdbx_description
1 polymer ?
#
loop_
_entity_poly.entity_id
_entity_poly.type
_entity_poly.pdbx_seq_one_letter_code
_entity_poly.pdbx_strand_id
1 'polypeptide(L)'
;KSDTFMDLGCGDGRMCISAVLKYGVKSIGVDLDETILMSARKTAETLDLQERVEFICEDLNAIDLSDATIIYICVPPEVYEHGTPMHKKLLHFLIDGGKVITFD
;
A
#
# COMPACT_ATOMS: atom_id res chain seq x y z
N LYS A 1 -9.22 -6.05 -16.35
CA LYS A 1 -9.05 -6.16 -14.87
C LYS A 1 -8.77 -4.73 -14.39
N SER A 2 -9.42 -4.25 -13.33
CA SER A 2 -9.06 -2.94 -12.75
C SER A 2 -7.81 -3.13 -11.91
N ASP A 3 -6.87 -2.19 -11.99
CA ASP A 3 -5.67 -2.22 -11.14
C ASP A 3 -6.04 -1.91 -9.69
N THR A 4 -5.31 -2.57 -8.77
CA THR A 4 -5.27 -2.31 -7.34
C THR A 4 -3.90 -1.77 -6.97
N PHE A 5 -3.87 -0.58 -6.39
CA PHE A 5 -2.68 0.07 -5.87
C PHE A 5 -2.53 -0.26 -4.38
N MET A 6 -1.37 -0.77 -3.98
CA MET A 6 -1.06 -1.05 -2.57
C MET A 6 0.10 -0.17 -2.12
N ASP A 7 -0.07 0.51 -1.00
CA ASP A 7 0.91 1.40 -0.39
C ASP A 7 1.40 0.79 0.93
N LEU A 8 2.66 0.36 0.95
CA LEU A 8 3.30 -0.27 2.10
C LEU A 8 4.08 0.79 2.89
N GLY A 9 3.58 1.11 4.10
CA GLY A 9 3.99 2.28 4.88
C GLY A 9 3.22 3.53 4.50
N CYS A 10 1.90 3.44 4.41
CA CYS A 10 1.07 4.47 3.79
C CYS A 10 0.92 5.76 4.60
N GLY A 11 1.24 5.74 5.89
CA GLY A 11 1.13 6.87 6.80
C GLY A 11 -0.26 7.53 6.78
N ASP A 12 -0.32 8.81 6.39
CA ASP A 12 -1.56 9.58 6.29
C ASP A 12 -2.46 9.22 5.09
N GLY A 13 -2.06 8.21 4.30
CA GLY A 13 -2.84 7.67 3.19
C GLY A 13 -2.85 8.54 1.93
N ARG A 14 -2.01 9.57 1.86
CA ARG A 14 -1.99 10.51 0.72
C ARG A 14 -1.80 9.86 -0.63
N MET A 15 -0.99 8.81 -0.72
CA MET A 15 -0.71 8.15 -1.99
C MET A 15 -1.88 7.28 -2.41
N CYS A 16 -2.50 6.55 -1.47
CA CYS A 16 -3.74 5.83 -1.72
C CYS A 16 -4.85 6.74 -2.22
N ILE A 17 -5.09 7.86 -1.52
CA ILE A 17 -6.12 8.84 -1.88
C ILE A 17 -5.83 9.44 -3.26
N SER A 18 -4.59 9.84 -3.51
CA SER A 18 -4.15 10.35 -4.81
C SER A 18 -4.34 9.31 -5.92
N ALA A 19 -4.05 8.03 -5.66
CA ALA A 19 -4.21 6.96 -6.63
C ALA A 19 -5.69 6.79 -7.03
N VAL A 20 -6.60 6.77 -6.05
CA VAL A 20 -8.04 6.70 -6.29
C VAL A 20 -8.54 7.92 -7.07
N LEU A 21 -8.19 9.14 -6.63
CA LEU A 21 -8.68 10.37 -7.25
C LEU A 21 -8.14 10.59 -8.68
N LYS A 22 -6.86 10.29 -8.93
CA LYS A 22 -6.23 10.57 -10.23
C LYS A 22 -6.43 9.47 -11.25
N TYR A 23 -6.45 8.21 -10.80
CA TYR A 23 -6.44 7.06 -11.71
C TYR A 23 -7.71 6.21 -11.62
N GLY A 24 -8.59 6.48 -10.65
CA GLY A 24 -9.83 5.73 -10.51
C GLY A 24 -9.60 4.25 -10.20
N VAL A 25 -8.48 3.89 -9.57
CA VAL A 25 -8.15 2.53 -9.15
C VAL A 25 -8.78 2.21 -7.78
N LYS A 26 -8.70 0.95 -7.33
CA LYS A 26 -8.85 0.62 -5.91
C LYS A 26 -7.51 0.82 -5.22
N SER A 27 -7.54 1.17 -3.93
CA SER A 27 -6.33 1.33 -3.16
C SER A 27 -6.39 0.63 -1.80
N ILE A 28 -5.25 0.10 -1.37
CA ILE A 28 -5.05 -0.46 -0.03
C ILE A 28 -3.82 0.21 0.57
N GLY A 29 -3.97 0.87 1.71
CA GLY A 29 -2.86 1.42 2.48
C GLY A 29 -2.58 0.54 3.69
N VAL A 30 -1.32 0.22 3.94
CA VAL A 30 -0.90 -0.61 5.07
C VAL A 30 0.12 0.17 5.90
N ASP A 31 -0.13 0.27 7.19
CA ASP A 31 0.80 0.89 8.14
C ASP A 31 0.78 0.13 9.46
N LEU A 32 1.84 0.25 10.25
CA LEU A 32 1.93 -0.35 11.59
C LEU A 32 1.30 0.53 12.67
N ASP A 33 1.12 1.83 12.40
CA ASP A 33 0.57 2.79 13.35
C ASP A 33 -0.94 3.02 13.13
N GLU A 34 -1.78 2.36 13.93
CA GLU A 34 -3.24 2.57 13.88
C GLU A 34 -3.63 4.04 14.10
N THR A 35 -2.82 4.83 14.84
CA THR A 35 -3.08 6.24 15.10
C THR A 35 -2.99 7.08 13.83
N ILE A 36 -1.99 6.82 12.96
CA ILE A 36 -1.88 7.55 11.69
C ILE A 36 -2.97 7.12 10.72
N LEU A 37 -3.35 5.84 10.75
CA LEU A 37 -4.43 5.31 9.92
C LEU A 37 -5.80 5.87 10.26
N MET A 38 -6.06 6.24 11.53
CA MET A 38 -7.29 6.97 11.87
C MET A 38 -7.40 8.30 11.10
N SER A 39 -6.29 9.01 10.92
CA SER A 39 -6.27 10.23 10.10
C SER A 39 -6.52 9.91 8.62
N ALA A 40 -5.89 8.88 8.09
CA ALA A 40 -6.05 8.45 6.70
C ALA A 40 -7.52 8.07 6.39
N ARG A 41 -8.14 7.27 7.26
CA ARG A 41 -9.56 6.87 7.16
C ARG A 41 -10.47 8.09 7.21
N LYS A 42 -10.25 9.02 8.14
CA LYS A 42 -11.03 10.26 8.22
C LYS A 42 -10.91 11.11 6.96
N THR A 43 -9.73 11.20 6.36
CA THR A 43 -9.56 11.91 5.08
C THR A 43 -10.31 11.20 3.95
N ALA A 44 -10.25 9.86 3.88
CA ALA A 44 -11.00 9.10 2.90
C ALA A 44 -12.52 9.29 3.05
N GLU A 45 -13.05 9.24 4.28
CA GLU A 45 -14.47 9.51 4.56
C GLU A 45 -14.87 10.94 4.16
N THR A 46 -14.05 11.95 4.49
CA THR A 46 -14.32 13.35 4.13
C THR A 46 -14.38 13.58 2.61
N LEU A 47 -13.73 12.72 1.84
CA LEU A 47 -13.70 12.74 0.38
C LEU A 47 -14.65 11.73 -0.27
N ASP A 48 -15.50 11.05 0.53
CA ASP A 48 -16.41 9.99 0.08
C ASP A 48 -15.71 8.82 -0.64
N LEU A 49 -14.50 8.46 -0.21
CA LEU A 49 -13.66 7.43 -0.82
C LEU A 49 -13.65 6.07 -0.10
N GLN A 50 -14.39 5.90 0.99
CA GLN A 50 -14.36 4.69 1.83
C GLN A 50 -14.65 3.37 1.08
N GLU A 51 -15.39 3.42 -0.03
CA GLU A 51 -15.67 2.24 -0.88
C GLU A 51 -14.54 1.92 -1.86
N ARG A 52 -13.52 2.78 -1.93
CA ARG A 52 -12.45 2.76 -2.94
C ARG A 52 -11.05 2.66 -2.35
N VAL A 53 -10.89 3.06 -1.08
CA VAL A 53 -9.66 2.91 -0.33
C VAL A 53 -9.90 2.18 0.99
N GLU A 54 -9.04 1.21 1.28
CA GLU A 54 -8.98 0.51 2.56
C GLU A 54 -7.66 0.82 3.27
N PHE A 55 -7.70 0.91 4.60
CA PHE A 55 -6.52 1.13 5.43
C PHE A 55 -6.39 0.04 6.49
N ILE A 56 -5.30 -0.73 6.44
CA ILE A 56 -5.05 -1.92 7.24
C ILE A 56 -3.89 -1.65 8.20
N CYS A 57 -4.13 -1.88 9.49
CA CYS A 57 -3.07 -1.85 10.50
C CYS A 57 -2.43 -3.23 10.61
N GLU A 58 -1.29 -3.44 9.96
CA GLU A 58 -0.64 -4.76 9.93
C GLU A 58 0.88 -4.65 9.71
N ASP A 59 1.62 -5.65 10.20
CA ASP A 59 3.01 -5.85 9.83
C ASP A 59 3.12 -6.20 8.34
N LEU A 60 3.95 -5.44 7.64
CA LEU A 60 4.21 -5.64 6.22
C LEU A 60 4.78 -7.05 5.91
N ASN A 61 5.44 -7.69 6.85
CA ASN A 61 5.88 -9.08 6.69
C ASN A 61 4.73 -10.09 6.80
N ALA A 62 3.58 -9.72 7.39
CA ALA A 62 2.40 -10.56 7.49
C ALA A 62 1.40 -10.33 6.35
N ILE A 63 1.33 -9.13 5.77
CA ILE A 63 0.33 -8.77 4.75
C ILE A 63 0.34 -9.68 3.50
N ASP A 64 -0.85 -9.97 2.97
CA ASP A 64 -1.02 -10.64 1.69
C ASP A 64 -0.98 -9.62 0.53
N LEU A 65 -0.15 -9.89 -0.48
CA LEU A 65 0.04 -9.02 -1.65
C LEU A 65 -0.77 -9.50 -2.87
N SER A 66 -1.54 -10.59 -2.75
CA SER A 66 -2.18 -11.27 -3.88
C SER A 66 -3.18 -10.40 -4.66
N ASP A 67 -3.81 -9.43 -4.00
CA ASP A 67 -4.75 -8.50 -4.63
C ASP A 67 -4.07 -7.30 -5.30
N ALA A 68 -2.79 -7.05 -5.01
CA ALA A 68 -2.05 -5.93 -5.57
C ALA A 68 -1.74 -6.14 -7.06
N THR A 69 -1.68 -5.03 -7.79
CA THR A 69 -1.15 -4.99 -9.17
C THR A 69 0.02 -4.03 -9.29
N ILE A 70 0.02 -3.00 -8.44
CA ILE A 70 1.07 -2.02 -8.28
C ILE A 70 1.32 -1.88 -6.78
N ILE A 71 2.58 -1.96 -6.37
CA ILE A 71 3.02 -1.71 -5.01
C ILE A 71 3.86 -0.44 -5.01
N TYR A 72 3.52 0.50 -4.13
CA TYR A 72 4.37 1.59 -3.71
C TYR A 72 4.90 1.30 -2.32
N ILE A 73 6.18 1.54 -2.08
CA ILE A 73 6.83 1.31 -0.78
C ILE A 73 7.65 2.53 -0.39
N CYS A 74 7.37 3.06 0.80
CA CYS A 74 8.03 4.23 1.36
C CYS A 74 8.32 4.02 2.85
N VAL A 75 9.12 3.00 3.15
CA VAL A 75 9.57 2.63 4.50
C VAL A 75 11.09 2.60 4.56
N PRO A 76 11.71 2.54 5.75
CA PRO A 76 13.15 2.35 5.86
C PRO A 76 13.63 1.09 5.10
N PRO A 77 14.77 1.16 4.38
CA PRO A 77 15.26 0.05 3.56
C PRO A 77 15.39 -1.27 4.31
N GLU A 78 15.67 -1.23 5.62
CA GLU A 78 15.83 -2.41 6.48
C GLU A 78 14.56 -3.30 6.51
N VAL A 79 13.39 -2.73 6.19
CA VAL A 79 12.13 -3.47 6.13
C VAL A 79 12.04 -4.35 4.89
N TYR A 80 12.69 -3.98 3.78
CA TYR A 80 12.62 -4.68 2.49
C TYR A 80 14.00 -4.99 1.88
N GLU A 81 15.07 -4.92 2.68
CA GLU A 81 16.43 -5.22 2.24
C GLU A 81 16.60 -6.69 1.84
N HIS A 82 17.67 -6.98 1.11
CA HIS A 82 17.92 -8.31 0.55
C HIS A 82 17.89 -9.40 1.63
N GLY A 83 17.05 -10.41 1.40
CA GLY A 83 16.93 -11.58 2.28
C GLY A 83 15.80 -11.49 3.31
N THR A 84 15.23 -10.31 3.54
CA THR A 84 14.03 -10.13 4.39
C THR A 84 12.81 -10.88 3.82
N PRO A 85 11.80 -11.19 4.65
CA PRO A 85 10.54 -11.75 4.16
C PRO A 85 9.86 -10.85 3.14
N MET A 86 9.83 -9.53 3.39
CA MET A 86 9.28 -8.57 2.43
C MET A 86 10.03 -8.58 1.09
N HIS A 87 11.37 -8.56 1.09
CA HIS A 87 12.15 -8.65 -0.14
C HIS A 87 11.76 -9.89 -0.98
N LYS A 88 11.58 -11.05 -0.31
CA LYS A 88 11.12 -12.27 -1.00
C LYS A 88 9.72 -12.11 -1.57
N LYS A 89 8.78 -11.53 -0.81
CA LYS A 89 7.41 -11.29 -1.30
C LYS A 89 7.40 -10.36 -2.52
N LEU A 90 8.13 -9.24 -2.46
CA LEU A 90 8.26 -8.30 -3.59
C LEU A 90 8.90 -8.97 -4.81
N LEU A 91 9.90 -9.83 -4.62
CA LEU A 91 10.52 -10.57 -5.72
C LEU A 91 9.52 -11.52 -6.41
N HIS A 92 8.72 -12.27 -5.65
CA HIS A 92 7.67 -13.13 -6.22
C HIS A 92 6.62 -12.30 -6.97
N PHE A 93 6.18 -11.19 -6.36
CA PHE A 93 5.24 -10.26 -6.97
C PHE A 93 5.76 -9.71 -8.31
N LEU A 94 7.04 -9.36 -8.39
CA LEU A 94 7.69 -8.93 -9.64
C LEU A 94 7.76 -10.05 -10.68
N ILE A 95 8.06 -11.29 -10.27
CA ILE A 95 8.09 -12.47 -11.16
C ILE A 95 6.70 -12.71 -11.77
N ASP A 96 5.64 -12.47 -11.01
CA ASP A 96 4.25 -12.61 -11.46
C ASP A 96 3.77 -11.43 -12.35
N GLY A 97 4.66 -10.47 -12.66
CA GLY A 97 4.40 -9.34 -13.55
C GLY A 97 3.86 -8.10 -12.84
N GLY A 98 3.83 -8.10 -11.50
CA GLY A 98 3.53 -6.93 -10.70
C GLY A 98 4.56 -5.80 -10.88
N LYS A 99 4.19 -4.59 -10.48
CA LYS A 99 5.07 -3.41 -10.56
C LYS A 99 5.34 -2.87 -9.16
N VAL A 100 6.61 -2.70 -8.81
CA VAL A 100 7.02 -2.08 -7.54
C VAL A 100 7.63 -0.71 -7.83
N ILE A 101 7.20 0.29 -7.07
CA ILE A 101 7.70 1.67 -7.11
C ILE A 101 8.28 1.96 -5.72
N THR A 102 9.57 2.27 -5.67
CA THR A 102 10.25 2.74 -4.45
C THR A 102 10.47 4.24 -4.52
N PHE A 103 10.63 4.88 -3.37
CA PHE A 103 11.12 6.25 -3.28
C PHE A 103 12.42 6.24 -2.48
N ASP A 104 13.52 6.59 -3.15
CA ASP A 104 14.86 6.68 -2.57
C ASP A 104 15.14 8.08 -2.00
#